data_AF-A0A0C2GK95-F1
#
_entry.id   AF-A0A0C2GK95-F1
#
_cell.length_a   1.000
_cell.length_b   1.000
_cell.length_c   1.000
_cell.angle_alpha   90.00
_cell.angle_beta   90.00
_cell.angle_gamma   90.00
#
_symmetry.space_group_name_H-M   'P 1'
#
loop_
_entity.id
_entity.type
_entity.pdbx_description
1 polymer ?
#
loop_
_entity_poly.entity_id
_entity_poly.type
_entity_poly.pdbx_seq_one_letter_code
_entity_poly.pdbx_strand_id
1 'polypeptide(L)'
;KLFKIAEDPMRLPHAACSSDYAPSDYHLFRSISHRLSEQRFQSFEDVEKWVKKWIESDEEAFYHCGVRLLPERWGKILANDGQYNFD
;
A
#
# COMPACT_ATOMS: atom_id res chain seq x y z
N LYS A 1 15.19 -22.41 -7.99
CA LYS A 1 13.82 -22.94 -8.22
C LYS A 1 12.89 -21.74 -8.29
N LEU A 2 12.58 -21.32 -9.52
CA LEU A 2 11.75 -20.16 -9.80
C LEU A 2 10.31 -20.45 -9.36
N PHE A 3 9.69 -19.46 -8.73
CA PHE A 3 8.37 -19.52 -8.13
C PHE A 3 7.36 -20.16 -9.09
N LYS A 4 6.71 -21.23 -8.64
CA LYS A 4 5.59 -21.85 -9.36
C LYS A 4 4.45 -20.83 -9.41
N ILE A 5 4.26 -20.24 -10.57
CA ILE A 5 3.09 -19.42 -10.88
C ILE A 5 2.00 -20.37 -11.35
N ALA A 6 1.11 -20.74 -10.44
CA ALA A 6 -0.24 -21.22 -10.71
C ALA A 6 -0.92 -21.40 -9.36
N GLU A 7 -1.83 -20.49 -9.00
CA GLU A 7 -3.23 -20.75 -8.61
C GLU A 7 -3.91 -19.36 -8.51
N ASP A 8 -4.96 -19.14 -9.31
CA ASP A 8 -5.71 -17.88 -9.55
C ASP A 8 -5.02 -16.83 -10.47
N PRO A 9 -5.51 -16.62 -11.71
CA PRO A 9 -4.96 -15.63 -12.65
C PRO A 9 -5.07 -14.17 -12.17
N MET A 10 -5.84 -13.87 -11.11
CA MET A 10 -5.95 -12.52 -10.54
C MET A 10 -5.05 -12.29 -9.32
N ARG A 11 -4.36 -13.33 -8.84
CA ARG A 11 -3.57 -13.24 -7.61
C ARG A 11 -2.11 -12.95 -7.92
N LEU A 12 -1.68 -11.72 -7.63
CA LEU A 12 -0.28 -11.34 -7.77
C LEU A 12 0.59 -12.08 -6.74
N PRO A 13 1.73 -12.67 -7.14
CA PRO A 13 2.65 -13.27 -6.20
C PRO A 13 3.20 -12.20 -5.25
N HIS A 14 3.00 -12.40 -3.95
CA HIS A 14 3.45 -11.50 -2.90
C HIS A 14 4.38 -12.26 -1.94
N ALA A 15 5.57 -11.73 -1.68
CA ALA A 15 6.53 -12.38 -0.80
C ALA A 15 6.10 -12.25 0.68
N ALA A 16 6.55 -13.16 1.54
CA ALA A 16 6.34 -13.03 2.97
C ALA A 16 7.09 -11.79 3.51
N CYS A 17 6.40 -10.91 4.24
CA CYS A 17 6.91 -9.64 4.80
C CYS A 17 7.26 -8.54 3.79
N SER A 18 6.36 -8.24 2.84
CA SER A 18 6.55 -7.19 1.83
C SER A 18 5.64 -5.96 2.06
N SER A 19 5.65 -5.40 3.29
CA SER A 19 4.82 -4.21 3.60
C SER A 19 5.21 -3.02 2.71
N ASP A 20 6.50 -2.81 2.41
CA ASP A 20 6.93 -1.70 1.52
C ASP A 20 6.52 -1.81 0.04
N TYR A 21 5.80 -2.87 -0.34
CA TYR A 21 5.46 -3.16 -1.74
C TYR A 21 3.97 -3.28 -2.00
N ALA A 22 3.14 -3.28 -0.96
CA ALA A 22 1.71 -3.12 -1.12
C ALA A 22 1.40 -1.63 -1.32
N PRO A 23 0.70 -1.22 -2.40
CA PRO A 23 0.29 0.18 -2.58
C PRO A 23 -0.53 0.72 -1.41
N SER A 24 -1.24 -0.15 -0.69
CA SER A 24 -1.90 0.21 0.56
C SER A 24 -0.91 0.72 1.61
N ASP A 25 0.24 0.08 1.76
CA ASP A 25 1.15 0.32 2.88
C ASP A 25 2.08 1.49 2.56
N TYR A 26 2.76 1.47 1.41
CA TYR A 26 3.74 2.51 1.09
C TYR A 26 3.13 3.84 0.63
N HIS A 27 1.87 3.85 0.20
CA HIS A 27 1.20 5.03 -0.34
C HIS A 27 -0.03 5.42 0.47
N LEU A 28 -1.04 4.56 0.53
CA LEU A 28 -2.33 4.87 1.17
C LEU A 28 -2.18 5.12 2.68
N PHE A 29 -1.76 4.11 3.44
CA PHE A 29 -1.57 4.19 4.89
C PHE A 29 -0.44 5.15 5.27
N ARG A 30 0.61 5.24 4.45
CA ARG A 30 1.67 6.22 4.66
C ARG A 30 1.13 7.66 4.58
N SER A 31 0.28 7.97 3.60
CA SER A 31 -0.27 9.32 3.41
C SER A 31 -1.19 9.79 4.56
N ILE A 32 -1.88 8.85 5.20
CA ILE A 32 -2.88 9.15 6.24
C ILE A 32 -2.31 9.04 7.66
N SER A 33 -1.14 8.43 7.83
CA SER A 33 -0.50 8.17 9.13
C SER A 33 -0.46 9.39 10.06
N HIS A 34 -0.03 10.54 9.56
CA HIS A 34 0.03 11.78 10.32
C HIS A 34 -1.37 12.27 10.72
N ARG A 35 -2.33 12.25 9.79
CA ARG A 35 -3.70 12.69 10.05
C ARG A 35 -4.37 11.80 11.10
N LEU A 36 -4.12 10.49 11.05
CA LEU A 36 -4.58 9.53 12.05
C LEU A 36 -3.98 9.81 13.44
N SER A 37 -2.70 10.16 13.52
CA SER A 37 -2.05 10.43 14.81
C SER A 37 -2.64 11.62 15.58
N GLU A 38 -3.32 12.54 14.87
CA GLU A 38 -3.96 13.71 15.45
C GLU A 38 -5.42 13.47 15.85
N GLN A 39 -6.01 12.33 15.48
CA GLN A 39 -7.41 12.03 15.79
C GLN A 39 -7.59 11.27 17.10
N ARG A 40 -8.70 11.57 17.78
CA ARG A 40 -9.23 10.77 18.89
C ARG A 40 -10.68 10.41 18.59
N PHE A 41 -10.95 9.13 18.44
CA PHE A 41 -12.28 8.61 18.15
C PHE A 41 -12.95 8.14 19.44
N GLN A 42 -14.26 8.35 19.57
CA GLN A 42 -15.04 7.92 20.73
C GLN A 42 -15.81 6.63 20.46
N SER A 43 -15.99 6.29 19.18
CA SER A 43 -16.72 5.11 18.73
C SER A 43 -16.16 4.56 17.41
N PHE A 44 -16.58 3.35 17.05
CA PHE A 44 -16.30 2.77 15.74
C PHE A 44 -16.96 3.56 14.60
N GLU A 45 -18.16 4.08 14.81
CA GLU A 45 -18.88 4.89 13.83
C GLU A 45 -18.12 6.17 13.48
N ASP A 46 -17.45 6.79 14.47
CA ASP A 46 -16.58 7.94 14.24
C ASP A 46 -15.39 7.59 13.34
N VAL A 47 -14.79 6.41 13.54
CA VAL A 47 -13.68 5.92 12.71
C VAL A 47 -14.17 5.71 11.27
N GLU A 48 -15.29 5.00 11.09
CA GLU A 48 -15.84 4.70 9.76
C GLU A 48 -16.17 5.97 8.99
N LYS A 49 -16.86 6.92 9.64
CA LYS A 49 -17.21 8.21 9.05
C LYS A 49 -15.97 9.03 8.66
N TRP A 50 -14.96 9.03 9.51
CA TRP A 50 -13.72 9.76 9.25
C TRP A 50 -12.94 9.14 8.09
N VAL A 51 -12.79 7.82 8.05
CA VAL A 51 -12.11 7.11 6.95
C VAL A 51 -12.84 7.35 5.63
N LYS A 52 -14.17 7.26 5.63
CA LYS A 52 -14.99 7.52 4.44
C LYS A 52 -14.78 8.94 3.91
N LYS A 53 -14.85 9.94 4.80
CA LYS A 53 -14.61 11.34 4.43
C LYS A 53 -13.20 11.55 3.88
N TRP A 54 -12.20 10.87 4.44
CA TRP A 54 -10.83 10.97 3.96
C TRP A 54 -10.69 10.39 2.55
N ILE A 55 -11.22 9.18 2.30
CA ILE A 55 -11.22 8.55 0.96
C ILE A 55 -11.92 9.45 -0.05
N GLU A 56 -13.05 10.05 0.32
CA GLU A 56 -13.80 10.98 -0.53
C GLU A 56 -13.09 12.34 -0.74
N SER A 57 -12.08 12.67 0.07
CA SER A 57 -11.35 13.94 -0.02
C SER A 57 -10.13 13.91 -0.95
N ASP A 58 -9.61 12.71 -1.23
CA ASP A 58 -8.45 12.55 -2.12
C ASP A 58 -8.88 12.46 -3.59
N GLU A 59 -8.01 12.95 -4.47
CA GLU A 59 -8.25 12.93 -5.91
C GLU A 59 -8.01 11.53 -6.49
N GLU A 60 -8.73 11.15 -7.56
CA GLU A 60 -8.51 9.88 -8.25
C GLU A 60 -7.03 9.66 -8.66
N ALA A 61 -6.37 10.76 -9.06
CA ALA A 61 -4.96 10.78 -9.40
C ALA A 61 -4.04 10.29 -8.27
N PHE A 62 -4.41 10.51 -7.01
CA PHE A 62 -3.65 10.01 -5.86
C PHE A 62 -3.57 8.47 -5.87
N TYR A 63 -4.69 7.79 -6.10
CA TYR A 63 -4.74 6.32 -6.15
C TYR A 63 -3.99 5.77 -7.37
N HIS A 64 -4.15 6.41 -8.53
CA HIS A 64 -3.41 6.04 -9.75
C HIS A 64 -1.90 6.17 -9.57
N CYS A 65 -1.44 7.24 -8.92
CA CYS A 65 -0.02 7.43 -8.63
C CYS A 65 0.54 6.31 -7.76
N GLY A 66 -0.19 5.89 -6.71
CA GLY A 66 0.21 4.77 -5.87
C GLY A 66 0.46 3.50 -6.66
N VAL A 67 -0.46 3.14 -7.56
CA VAL A 67 -0.34 1.94 -8.42
C VAL A 67 0.77 2.10 -9.46
N ARG A 68 0.92 3.29 -10.07
CA ARG A 68 1.95 3.56 -11.10
C ARG A 68 3.38 3.48 -10.58
N LEU A 69 3.60 3.57 -9.27
CA LEU A 69 4.92 3.41 -8.65
C LEU A 69 5.35 1.94 -8.50
N LEU A 70 4.46 0.97 -8.73
CA LEU A 70 4.77 -0.45 -8.62
C LEU A 70 5.93 -0.91 -9.51
N PRO A 71 6.00 -0.57 -10.81
CA PRO A 71 7.11 -1.01 -11.67
C PRO A 71 8.47 -0.47 -11.20
N GLU A 72 8.52 0.77 -10.70
CA GLU A 72 9.74 1.37 -10.17
C GLU A 72 10.21 0.63 -8.91
N ARG A 73 9.29 0.36 -7.98
CA ARG A 73 9.59 -0.38 -6.74
C ARG A 73 10.03 -1.81 -7.04
N TRP A 74 9.37 -2.52 -7.96
CA TRP A 74 9.80 -3.86 -8.40
C TRP A 74 11.18 -3.82 -9.06
N GLY A 75 11.47 -2.80 -9.86
CA GLY A 75 12.80 -2.59 -10.44
C GLY A 75 13.88 -2.46 -9.37
N LYS A 76 13.62 -1.73 -8.28
CA LYS A 76 14.55 -1.60 -7.14
C LYS A 76 14.80 -2.93 -6.43
N ILE A 77 13.79 -3.79 -6.27
CA ILE A 77 13.96 -5.13 -5.67
C ILE A 77 14.86 -6.00 -6.53
N LEU A 78 14.59 -6.03 -7.84
CA LEU A 78 15.37 -6.83 -8.78
C LEU A 78 16.82 -6.36 -8.82
N ALA A 79 17.06 -5.05 -8.74
CA ALA A 79 18.40 -4.48 -8.68
C ALA A 79 19.13 -4.75 -7.34
N ASN A 80 18.40 -5.06 -6.27
CA ASN A 80 18.94 -5.32 -4.93
C ASN A 80 19.01 -6.82 -4.60
N ASP A 81 19.08 -7.70 -5.61
CA ASP A 81 19.09 -9.16 -5.46
C ASP A 81 17.95 -9.72 -4.58
N GLY A 82 16.79 -9.04 -4.57
CA GLY A 82 15.66 -9.43 -3.74
C GLY A 82 15.77 -9.02 -2.26
N GLN A 83 16.78 -8.24 -1.87
CA GLN A 83 16.85 -7.65 -0.54
C GLN A 83 15.86 -6.49 -0.39
N TYR A 84 15.16 -6.49 0.74
CA TYR A 84 14.19 -5.46 1.07
C TYR A 84 14.90 -4.26 1.67
N ASN A 85 14.73 -3.09 1.06
CA ASN A 85 15.16 -1.83 1.66
C ASN A 85 14.02 -1.31 2.52
N PHE A 86 14.21 -1.37 3.84
CA PHE A 86 13.37 -0.66 4.80
C PHE A 86 13.87 0.78 4.85
N ASP A 87 13.10 1.73 4.32
CA ASP A 87 13.33 3.17 4.53
C ASP A 87 12.68 3.63 5.85
#